data_AF-A0A383EEH3-F1
#
_entry.id   AF-A0A383EEH3-F1
#
_cell.length_a   1.000
_cell.length_b   1.000
_cell.length_c   1.000
_cell.angle_alpha   90.00
_cell.angle_beta   90.00
_cell.angle_gamma   90.00
#
_symmetry.space_group_name_H-M   'P 1'
#
loop_
_entity.id
_entity.type
_entity.pdbx_description
1 polymer ?
#
loop_
_entity_poly.entity_id
_entity_poly.type
_entity_poly.pdbx_seq_one_letter_code
_entity_poly.pdbx_strand_id
1 'polypeptide(L)'
;MSALGGRLDGLTVLDLFAGSGALGLEALSRGAAHATFVEIARAGFKILEGNVGLLEAGGQTTVVKADAFKYVCRLEVGAFDLVLADPPYGRGPAAALLRHFSDVP
;
A
#
# COMPACT_ATOMS: atom_id res chain seq x y z
N MET A 1 6.68 18.40 4.07
CA MET A 1 7.20 17.72 2.87
C MET A 1 6.30 16.54 2.60
N SER A 2 6.01 16.25 1.35
CA SER A 2 5.18 15.09 1.01
C SER A 2 6.02 13.94 0.50
N ALA A 3 5.66 12.70 0.83
CA ALA A 3 6.50 11.54 0.51
C ALA A 3 6.46 11.17 -0.97
N LEU A 4 5.30 11.30 -1.63
CA LEU A 4 5.09 10.76 -2.98
C LEU A 4 5.38 11.76 -4.11
N GLY A 5 5.43 13.07 -3.80
CA GLY A 5 5.59 14.11 -4.81
C GLY A 5 4.50 14.05 -5.89
N GLY A 6 4.61 14.85 -6.96
CA GLY A 6 3.80 14.73 -8.18
C GLY A 6 2.26 14.71 -8.03
N ARG A 7 1.58 14.47 -9.16
CA ARG A 7 0.18 14.05 -9.24
C ARG A 7 0.15 12.58 -9.60
N LEU A 8 -0.80 11.83 -9.04
CA LEU A 8 -0.98 10.39 -9.26
C LEU A 8 -2.34 10.09 -9.89
N ASP A 9 -2.81 11.00 -10.75
CA ASP A 9 -4.17 10.97 -11.29
C ASP A 9 -4.48 9.64 -11.99
N GLY A 10 -5.56 8.98 -11.56
CA GLY A 10 -6.05 7.76 -12.20
C GLY A 10 -5.30 6.49 -11.84
N LEU A 11 -4.19 6.56 -11.09
CA LEU A 11 -3.40 5.38 -10.75
C LEU A 11 -4.12 4.48 -9.74
N THR A 12 -3.94 3.17 -9.91
CA THR A 12 -4.23 2.15 -8.91
C THR A 12 -2.98 1.89 -8.08
N VAL A 13 -3.10 2.08 -6.76
CA VAL A 13 -1.96 2.06 -5.84
C VAL A 13 -2.09 0.90 -4.85
N LEU A 14 -1.00 0.20 -4.60
CA LEU A 14 -0.87 -0.79 -3.54
C LEU A 14 0.07 -0.27 -2.45
N ASP A 15 -0.40 -0.19 -1.21
CA ASP A 15 0.38 0.16 -0.03
C ASP A 15 0.65 -1.11 0.80
N LEU A 16 1.86 -1.66 0.65
CA LEU A 16 2.34 -2.81 1.40
C LEU A 16 2.90 -2.35 2.74
N PHE A 17 2.59 -3.10 3.81
CA PHE A 17 2.95 -2.73 5.18
C PHE A 17 2.29 -1.40 5.59
N ALA A 18 1.01 -1.27 5.23
CA ALA A 18 0.30 0.01 5.23
C ALA A 18 0.33 0.74 6.58
N GLY A 19 0.38 0.05 7.72
CA GLY A 19 0.40 0.65 9.04
C GLY A 19 -0.84 1.51 9.27
N SER A 20 -0.67 2.84 9.33
CA SER A 20 -1.76 3.81 9.44
C SER A 20 -2.41 4.20 8.10
N GLY A 21 -1.83 3.76 6.99
CA GLY A 21 -2.22 4.12 5.62
C GLY A 21 -1.68 5.45 5.12
N ALA A 22 -0.71 6.05 5.80
CA ALA A 22 -0.27 7.41 5.51
C ALA A 22 0.12 7.59 4.02
N LEU A 23 0.85 6.62 3.45
CA LEU A 23 1.31 6.69 2.07
C LEU A 23 0.17 6.46 1.06
N GLY A 24 -0.62 5.38 1.19
CA GLY A 24 -1.74 5.15 0.27
C GLY A 24 -2.84 6.21 0.36
N LEU A 25 -3.11 6.78 1.54
CA LEU A 25 -4.05 7.89 1.70
C LEU A 25 -3.48 9.20 1.09
N GLU A 26 -2.17 9.44 1.22
CA GLU A 26 -1.52 10.52 0.49
C GLU A 26 -1.66 10.33 -1.02
N ALA A 27 -1.56 9.09 -1.52
CA ALA A 27 -1.71 8.80 -2.93
C ALA A 27 -3.12 9.15 -3.44
N LEU A 28 -4.16 8.83 -2.68
CA LEU A 28 -5.54 9.25 -2.98
C LEU A 28 -5.68 10.78 -3.00
N SER A 29 -5.10 11.48 -2.03
CA SER A 29 -5.09 12.94 -2.01
C SER A 29 -4.37 13.56 -3.23
N ARG A 30 -3.55 12.79 -3.93
CA ARG A 30 -2.83 13.20 -5.15
C ARG A 30 -3.52 12.80 -6.45
N GLY A 31 -4.72 12.23 -6.36
CA GLY A 31 -5.55 11.87 -7.51
C GLY A 31 -5.54 10.39 -7.89
N ALA A 32 -4.89 9.51 -7.11
CA ALA A 32 -5.02 8.08 -7.35
C ALA A 32 -6.49 7.66 -7.35
N ALA A 33 -6.87 6.83 -8.32
CA ALA A 33 -8.25 6.37 -8.46
C ALA A 33 -8.65 5.38 -7.36
N HIS A 34 -7.67 4.58 -6.89
CA HIS A 34 -7.90 3.56 -5.87
C HIS A 34 -6.62 3.24 -5.10
N ALA A 35 -6.74 2.98 -3.81
CA ALA A 35 -5.65 2.51 -2.96
C ALA A 35 -6.01 1.20 -2.25
N THR A 36 -5.21 0.16 -2.48
CA THR A 36 -5.29 -1.11 -1.74
C THR A 36 -4.23 -1.12 -0.65
N PHE A 37 -4.62 -1.42 0.58
CA PHE A 37 -3.73 -1.45 1.74
C PHE A 37 -3.58 -2.87 2.26
N VAL A 38 -2.34 -3.31 2.51
CA VAL A 38 -2.05 -4.62 3.09
C VAL A 38 -1.38 -4.44 4.45
N GLU A 39 -2.07 -4.86 5.51
CA GLU A 39 -1.60 -4.75 6.90
C GLU A 39 -1.87 -6.03 7.70
N ILE A 40 -0.87 -6.54 8.41
CA ILE A 40 -0.97 -7.78 9.18
C ILE A 40 -1.29 -7.53 10.66
N ALA A 41 -0.73 -6.46 11.23
CA ALA A 41 -0.84 -6.09 12.63
C ALA A 41 -2.23 -5.52 12.90
N ARG A 42 -2.92 -6.12 13.87
CA ARG A 42 -4.27 -5.71 14.28
C ARG A 42 -4.34 -4.23 14.69
N ALA A 43 -3.29 -3.70 15.31
CA ALA A 43 -3.26 -2.31 15.75
C ALA A 43 -3.21 -1.36 14.54
N GLY A 44 -2.31 -1.60 13.59
CA GLY A 44 -2.21 -0.83 12.34
C GLY A 44 -3.52 -0.88 11.56
N PHE A 45 -4.05 -2.10 11.36
CA PHE A 45 -5.31 -2.30 10.65
C PHE A 45 -6.47 -1.46 11.20
N LYS A 46 -6.63 -1.41 12.54
CA LYS A 46 -7.66 -0.58 13.18
C LYS A 46 -7.45 0.91 12.97
N ILE A 47 -6.20 1.38 13.06
CA ILE A 47 -5.87 2.78 12.82
C ILE A 47 -6.18 3.16 11.37
N LEU A 48 -5.79 2.29 10.44
CA LEU A 48 -6.06 2.44 9.01
C LEU A 48 -7.55 2.53 8.70
N GLU A 49 -8.37 1.60 9.20
CA GLU A 49 -9.83 1.66 9.02
C GLU A 49 -10.42 2.96 9.59
N GLY A 50 -9.94 3.39 10.76
CA GLY A 50 -10.33 4.66 11.36
C GLY A 50 -10.00 5.86 10.48
N ASN A 51 -8.79 5.90 9.91
CA ASN A 51 -8.35 6.97 9.01
C ASN A 51 -9.14 6.99 7.70
N VAL A 52 -9.38 5.80 7.11
CA VAL A 52 -10.22 5.66 5.90
C VAL A 52 -11.63 6.18 6.15
N GLY A 53 -12.23 5.85 7.30
CA GLY A 53 -13.55 6.34 7.68
C GLY A 53 -13.57 7.85 7.92
N LEU A 54 -12.58 8.38 8.65
CA LEU A 54 -12.47 9.81 8.94
C LEU A 54 -12.32 10.67 7.67
N LEU A 55 -11.64 10.15 6.65
CA LEU A 55 -11.41 10.82 5.37
C LEU A 55 -12.48 10.50 4.32
N GLU A 56 -13.52 9.73 4.67
CA GLU A 56 -14.58 9.29 3.77
C GLU A 56 -14.03 8.58 2.50
N ALA A 57 -12.85 7.96 2.62
CA ALA A 57 -12.12 7.36 1.50
C ALA A 57 -12.59 5.92 1.20
N GLY A 58 -13.60 5.41 1.89
CA GLY A 58 -14.05 4.02 1.77
C GLY A 58 -14.40 3.59 0.33
N GLY A 59 -14.94 4.51 -0.49
CA GLY A 59 -15.29 4.22 -1.88
C GLY A 59 -14.11 4.08 -2.85
N GLN A 60 -12.91 4.50 -2.43
CA GLN A 60 -11.68 4.47 -3.24
C GLN A 60 -10.59 3.61 -2.59
N THR A 61 -10.97 2.77 -1.61
CA THR A 61 -10.02 1.99 -0.83
C THR A 61 -10.40 0.53 -0.73
N THR A 62 -9.39 -0.32 -0.57
CA THR A 62 -9.57 -1.72 -0.16
C THR A 62 -8.57 -2.03 0.93
N VAL A 63 -9.04 -2.51 2.08
CA VAL A 63 -8.19 -2.82 3.22
C VAL A 63 -8.12 -4.34 3.39
N VAL A 64 -6.92 -4.90 3.28
CA VAL A 64 -6.67 -6.34 3.32
C VAL A 64 -5.83 -6.70 4.54
N LYS A 65 -6.38 -7.53 5.41
CA LYS A 65 -5.64 -8.06 6.57
C LYS A 65 -4.81 -9.28 6.16
N ALA A 66 -3.59 -9.06 5.69
CA ALA A 66 -2.74 -10.14 5.22
C ALA A 66 -1.25 -9.86 5.48
N ASP A 67 -0.46 -10.93 5.40
CA ASP A 67 0.98 -10.82 5.28
C ASP A 67 1.35 -10.30 3.88
N ALA A 68 2.18 -9.26 3.83
CA ALA A 68 2.53 -8.58 2.59
C ALA A 68 3.23 -9.52 1.58
N PHE A 69 4.13 -10.39 2.02
CA PHE A 69 4.82 -11.32 1.14
C PHE A 69 3.86 -12.36 0.55
N LYS A 70 2.97 -12.91 1.38
CA LYS A 70 1.93 -13.84 0.90
C LYS A 70 0.96 -13.18 -0.07
N TYR A 71 0.64 -11.91 0.14
CA TYR A 71 -0.22 -11.15 -0.76
C TYR A 71 0.47 -10.93 -2.12
N VAL A 72 1.71 -10.45 -2.10
CA VAL A 72 2.50 -10.17 -3.30
C VAL A 72 2.76 -11.41 -4.15
N CYS A 73 2.96 -12.59 -3.55
CA CYS A 73 3.09 -13.85 -4.31
C CYS A 73 1.84 -14.25 -5.10
N ARG A 74 0.69 -13.63 -4.84
CA ARG A 74 -0.58 -13.90 -5.53
C ARG A 74 -0.94 -12.81 -6.54
N LEU A 75 -0.13 -11.75 -6.64
CA LEU A 75 -0.38 -10.66 -7.56
C LEU A 75 0.00 -11.05 -8.97
N GLU A 76 -0.86 -10.67 -9.91
CA GLU A 76 -0.58 -10.75 -11.33
C GLU A 76 0.21 -9.51 -11.78
N VAL A 77 1.04 -9.67 -12.81
CA VAL A 77 1.78 -8.56 -13.40
C VAL A 77 0.79 -7.54 -13.97
N GLY A 78 1.00 -6.26 -13.67
CA GLY A 78 0.11 -5.18 -14.11
C GLY A 78 -1.17 -5.00 -13.28
N ALA A 79 -1.30 -5.70 -12.14
CA ALA A 79 -2.46 -5.51 -11.25
C ALA A 79 -2.53 -4.11 -10.60
N PHE A 80 -1.41 -3.41 -10.49
CA PHE A 80 -1.31 -2.06 -9.93
C PHE A 80 -0.32 -1.21 -10.73
N ASP A 81 -0.57 0.09 -10.79
CA ASP A 81 0.31 1.07 -11.46
C ASP A 81 1.47 1.50 -10.56
N LEU A 82 1.26 1.51 -9.24
CA LEU A 82 2.26 1.91 -8.25
C LEU A 82 2.18 1.03 -7.01
N VAL A 83 3.33 0.47 -6.60
CA VAL A 83 3.47 -0.26 -5.34
C VAL A 83 4.35 0.56 -4.39
N LEU A 84 3.80 0.87 -3.23
CA LEU A 84 4.46 1.50 -2.10
C LEU A 84 4.79 0.39 -1.10
N ALA A 85 6.02 0.40 -0.57
CA ALA A 85 6.42 -0.56 0.43
C ALA A 85 7.41 0.08 1.41
N ASP A 86 6.95 0.31 2.65
CA ASP A 86 7.79 0.73 3.77
C ASP A 86 7.87 -0.40 4.81
N PRO A 87 8.60 -1.49 4.52
CA PRO A 87 8.65 -2.62 5.41
C PRO A 87 9.37 -2.25 6.73
N PRO A 88 9.06 -2.93 7.85
CA PRO A 88 9.69 -2.65 9.13
C PRO A 88 11.22 -2.80 9.05
N TYR A 89 11.93 -1.90 9.73
CA TYR A 89 13.39 -1.91 9.79
C TYR A 89 13.93 -3.24 10.31
N GLY A 90 14.87 -3.82 9.57
CA GLY A 90 15.48 -5.10 9.90
C GLY A 90 16.18 -5.73 8.70
N ARG A 91 17.03 -6.73 8.96
CA ARG A 91 17.81 -7.42 7.91
C ARG A 91 16.98 -8.50 7.21
N GLY A 92 16.03 -8.13 6.36
CA GLY A 92 15.32 -9.14 5.57
C GLY A 92 14.20 -8.61 4.69
N PRO A 93 13.20 -7.89 5.24
CA PRO A 93 11.97 -7.60 4.50
C PRO A 93 12.17 -6.82 3.20
N ALA A 94 12.92 -5.71 3.24
CA ALA A 94 13.21 -4.91 2.05
C ALA A 94 13.98 -5.70 0.98
N ALA A 95 14.99 -6.48 1.39
CA ALA A 95 15.77 -7.30 0.46
C ALA A 95 14.94 -8.42 -0.17
N ALA A 96 13.98 -8.98 0.57
CA ALA A 96 13.06 -10.00 0.05
C ALA A 96 12.08 -9.39 -0.97
N LEU A 97 11.55 -8.20 -0.72
CA LEU A 97 10.70 -7.49 -1.68
C LEU A 97 11.46 -7.16 -2.97
N LEU A 98 12.67 -6.63 -2.84
CA LEU A 98 13.50 -6.31 -4.00
C LEU A 98 13.73 -7.53 -4.90
N ARG A 99 14.02 -8.70 -4.32
CA ARG A 99 14.15 -9.94 -5.09
C ARG A 99 12.85 -10.26 -5.83
N HIS A 100 11.72 -10.21 -5.15
CA HIS A 100 10.42 -10.52 -5.76
C HIS A 100 10.06 -9.60 -6.92
N PHE A 101 10.29 -8.29 -6.79
CA PHE A 101 9.97 -7.32 -7.85
C PHE A 101 11.05 -7.20 -8.94
N SER A 102 12.28 -7.66 -8.71
CA SER A 102 13.34 -7.64 -9.73
C SER A 102 13.25 -8.81 -10.71
N ASP A 103 12.60 -9.90 -10.31
CA ASP A 103 12.42 -11.10 -11.14
C ASP A 103 11.20 -11.01 -12.07
N VAL A 104 10.45 -9.89 -12.02
CA VAL A 104 9.32 -9.60 -12.90
C VAL A 104 9.86 -8.83 -14.12
N PRO A 105 9.72 -9.36 -15.35
CA PRO A 105 10.26 -8.74 -16.56
C PRO A 105 9.60 -7.41 -16.93
#